data_AF-A0A536HHA7-F1
#
_entry.id   AF-A0A536HHA7-F1
#
_cell.length_a   1.000
_cell.length_b   1.000
_cell.length_c   1.000
_cell.angle_alpha   90.00
_cell.angle_beta   90.00
_cell.angle_gamma   90.00
#
_symmetry.space_group_name_H-M   'P 1'
#
loop_
_entity.id
_entity.type
_entity.pdbx_description
1 polymer ?
#
loop_
_entity_poly.entity_id
_entity_poly.type
_entity_poly.pdbx_seq_one_letter_code
_entity_poly.pdbx_strand_id
1 'polypeptide(L)'
;MLKTIFASVMAATATVFLSVGASAGATVQHFNLNGPQQCYAKGDYLVCVIASGEENAVQAPPGNFNADINGTSSFVASYQGAVVATGMDVIHEHVLYTSDFTVLKEGGIHETSTVTSGGATCIFGMDVHATGLNLYTGTGRFQYTNVSFTCV
;
A
#
# COMPACT_ATOMS: atom_id res chain seq x y z
N MET A 1 4.67 -1.74 15.59
CA MET A 1 3.63 -2.77 15.35
C MET A 1 2.33 -2.19 14.83
N LEU A 2 1.75 -1.11 15.39
CA LEU A 2 0.46 -0.56 14.90
C LEU A 2 0.55 0.04 13.46
N LYS A 3 1.68 0.63 13.07
CA LYS A 3 1.85 1.30 11.75
C LYS A 3 2.00 0.36 10.56
N THR A 4 2.71 -0.75 10.74
CA THR A 4 2.93 -1.78 9.70
C THR A 4 1.62 -2.41 9.24
N ILE A 5 0.57 -2.33 10.06
CA ILE A 5 -0.78 -2.83 9.75
C ILE A 5 -1.57 -1.78 8.95
N PHE A 6 -1.38 -0.47 9.17
CA PHE A 6 -2.16 0.57 8.47
C PHE A 6 -1.64 0.90 7.07
N ALA A 7 -0.32 0.89 6.84
CA ALA A 7 0.25 1.11 5.51
C ALA A 7 -0.07 -0.07 4.56
N SER A 8 0.14 -1.30 5.02
CA SER A 8 -0.24 -2.52 4.28
C SER A 8 -1.75 -2.67 4.07
N VAL A 9 -2.59 -2.24 5.02
CA VAL A 9 -4.05 -2.21 4.82
C VAL A 9 -4.45 -1.13 3.81
N MET A 10 -3.91 0.08 3.85
CA MET A 10 -4.23 1.11 2.85
C MET A 10 -3.76 0.69 1.44
N ALA A 11 -2.60 0.03 1.33
CA ALA A 11 -2.11 -0.56 0.09
C ALA A 11 -3.04 -1.67 -0.44
N ALA A 12 -3.36 -2.67 0.40
CA ALA A 12 -4.27 -3.75 0.04
C ALA A 12 -5.71 -3.27 -0.26
N THR A 13 -6.17 -2.22 0.43
CA THR A 13 -7.50 -1.66 0.18
C THR A 13 -7.50 -0.83 -1.11
N ALA A 14 -6.41 -0.13 -1.43
CA ALA A 14 -6.24 0.53 -2.72
C ALA A 14 -6.30 -0.49 -3.86
N THR A 15 -5.56 -1.60 -3.78
CA THR A 15 -5.60 -2.65 -4.82
C THR A 15 -6.98 -3.28 -5.00
N VAL A 16 -7.77 -3.42 -3.94
CA VAL A 16 -9.15 -3.92 -4.04
C VAL A 16 -10.08 -2.88 -4.70
N PHE A 17 -9.97 -1.59 -4.37
CA PHE A 17 -10.84 -0.55 -4.95
C PHE A 17 -10.56 -0.26 -6.44
N LEU A 18 -9.34 -0.54 -6.92
CA LEU A 18 -8.90 -0.22 -8.29
C LEU A 18 -9.32 -1.28 -9.33
N SER A 19 -9.58 -2.52 -8.90
CA SER A 19 -10.20 -3.58 -9.72
C SER A 19 -11.58 -3.17 -10.30
N VAL A 20 -12.24 -2.20 -9.67
CA VAL A 20 -13.55 -1.66 -10.12
C VAL A 20 -13.38 -0.74 -11.34
N GLY A 21 -12.26 -0.02 -11.47
CA GLY A 21 -11.97 0.84 -12.62
C GLY A 21 -11.67 0.06 -13.91
N ALA A 22 -11.05 -1.12 -13.76
CA ALA A 22 -10.74 -2.03 -14.88
C ALA A 22 -12.00 -2.54 -15.62
N SER A 23 -13.15 -2.57 -14.96
CA SER A 23 -14.43 -2.95 -15.58
C SER A 23 -14.98 -1.90 -16.57
N ALA A 24 -14.33 -0.73 -16.70
CA ALA A 24 -14.80 0.38 -17.53
C ALA A 24 -14.42 0.31 -19.03
N GLY A 25 -13.76 -0.76 -19.49
CA GLY A 25 -13.59 -1.07 -20.93
C GLY A 25 -12.39 -0.43 -21.63
N ALA A 26 -11.47 0.21 -20.91
CA ALA A 26 -10.19 0.67 -21.46
C ALA A 26 -9.07 -0.35 -21.21
N THR A 27 -8.33 -0.71 -22.26
CA THR A 27 -7.23 -1.70 -22.23
C THR A 27 -6.05 -1.26 -21.35
N VAL A 28 -5.82 0.05 -21.20
CA VAL A 28 -4.77 0.63 -20.35
C VAL A 28 -5.34 1.86 -19.65
N GLN A 29 -5.06 1.98 -18.35
CA GLN A 29 -5.47 3.09 -17.50
C GLN A 29 -4.28 3.58 -16.67
N HIS A 30 -4.21 4.90 -16.47
CA HIS A 30 -3.20 5.55 -15.65
C HIS A 30 -3.93 6.33 -14.57
N PHE A 31 -3.71 5.99 -13.30
CA PHE A 31 -4.33 6.66 -12.18
C PHE A 31 -3.31 7.49 -11.42
N ASN A 32 -3.70 8.72 -11.10
CA ASN A 32 -2.97 9.58 -10.19
C ASN A 32 -3.51 9.35 -8.77
N LEU A 33 -2.66 8.87 -7.86
CA LEU A 33 -3.00 8.55 -6.48
C LEU A 33 -2.71 9.72 -5.52
N ASN A 34 -2.37 10.90 -6.04
CA ASN A 34 -2.08 12.08 -5.21
C ASN A 34 -3.34 12.55 -4.50
N GLY A 35 -3.31 12.49 -3.16
CA GLY A 35 -4.39 12.93 -2.31
C GLY A 35 -4.01 14.18 -1.49
N PRO A 36 -5.00 15.00 -1.08
CA PRO A 36 -4.76 16.03 -0.09
C PRO A 36 -4.44 15.39 1.27
N GLN A 37 -3.64 16.08 2.08
CA GLN A 37 -3.30 15.65 3.43
C GLN A 37 -4.56 15.33 4.25
N GLN A 38 -4.60 14.14 4.85
CA GLN A 38 -5.66 13.69 5.74
C GLN A 38 -5.15 13.73 7.18
N CYS A 39 -5.92 14.33 8.09
CA CYS A 39 -5.54 14.40 9.50
C CYS A 39 -6.59 13.72 10.39
N TYR A 40 -6.13 12.85 11.28
CA TYR A 40 -6.92 12.19 12.30
C TYR A 40 -6.54 12.72 13.68
N ALA A 41 -7.51 13.25 14.42
CA ALA A 41 -7.33 13.73 15.77
C ALA A 41 -8.06 12.82 16.78
N LYS A 42 -7.39 12.50 17.89
CA LYS A 42 -7.99 11.78 19.02
C LYS A 42 -7.41 12.30 20.34
N GLY A 43 -8.17 13.14 21.03
CA GLY A 43 -7.71 13.83 22.23
C GLY A 43 -6.52 14.73 21.90
N ASP A 44 -5.42 14.59 22.65
CA ASP A 44 -4.18 15.34 22.45
C ASP A 44 -3.33 14.85 21.28
N TYR A 45 -3.72 13.75 20.63
CA TYR A 45 -3.00 13.18 19.48
C TYR A 45 -3.57 13.71 18.16
N LEU A 46 -2.66 14.07 17.26
CA LEU A 46 -2.96 14.38 15.87
C LEU A 46 -1.99 13.59 14.98
N VAL A 47 -2.53 12.90 13.97
CA VAL A 47 -1.73 12.24 12.94
C VAL A 47 -2.19 12.75 11.60
N CYS A 48 -1.29 13.36 10.85
CA CYS A 48 -1.54 13.79 9.48
C CYS A 48 -0.75 12.92 8.52
N VAL A 49 -1.38 12.50 7.44
CA VAL A 49 -0.82 11.65 6.39
C VAL A 49 -1.04 12.33 5.05
N ILE A 50 -0.01 12.34 4.21
CA ILE A 50 -0.11 12.71 2.80
C ILE A 50 0.41 11.54 1.97
N ALA A 51 -0.31 11.21 0.91
CA ALA A 51 0.05 10.13 0.00
C ALA A 51 0.10 10.67 -1.43
N SER A 52 1.08 10.16 -2.18
CA SER A 52 1.29 10.45 -3.59
C SER A 52 1.73 9.20 -4.31
N GLY A 53 1.42 9.12 -5.59
CA GLY A 53 1.80 7.96 -6.39
C GLY A 53 1.07 7.89 -7.70
N GLU A 54 1.43 6.87 -8.46
CA GLU A 54 0.83 6.57 -9.74
C GLU A 54 0.56 5.07 -9.83
N GLU A 55 -0.49 4.72 -10.56
CA GLU A 55 -0.79 3.35 -10.94
C GLU A 55 -0.96 3.24 -12.43
N ASN A 56 -0.40 2.17 -12.98
CA ASN A 56 -0.60 1.75 -14.36
C ASN A 56 -1.35 0.43 -14.36
N ALA A 57 -2.54 0.42 -14.93
CA ALA A 57 -3.41 -0.73 -15.01
C ALA A 57 -3.60 -1.15 -16.47
N VAL A 58 -3.42 -2.44 -16.78
CA VAL A 58 -3.49 -2.99 -18.14
C VAL A 58 -4.36 -4.24 -18.14
N GLN A 59 -5.39 -4.26 -18.99
CA GLN A 59 -6.16 -5.46 -19.29
C GLN A 59 -5.57 -6.15 -20.54
N ALA A 60 -4.82 -7.24 -20.33
CA ALA A 60 -4.17 -7.98 -21.41
C ALA A 60 -5.07 -9.11 -21.94
N PRO A 61 -5.15 -9.36 -23.26
CA PRO A 61 -5.78 -10.58 -23.80
C PRO A 61 -5.06 -11.82 -23.23
N PRO A 62 -5.75 -12.85 -22.70
CA PRO A 62 -7.17 -13.22 -22.80
C PRO A 62 -8.08 -12.72 -21.64
N GLY A 63 -7.85 -11.50 -21.16
CA GLY A 63 -8.67 -10.84 -20.12
C GLY A 63 -7.99 -10.71 -18.76
N ASN A 64 -6.73 -11.16 -18.60
CA ASN A 64 -6.00 -10.97 -17.36
C ASN A 64 -5.78 -9.47 -17.08
N PHE A 65 -5.91 -9.07 -15.82
CA PHE A 65 -5.66 -7.70 -15.40
C PHE A 65 -4.32 -7.61 -14.68
N ASN A 66 -3.44 -6.74 -15.17
CA ASN A 66 -2.19 -6.38 -14.54
C ASN A 66 -2.29 -4.97 -13.96
N ALA A 67 -1.82 -4.74 -12.74
CA ALA A 67 -1.62 -3.39 -12.22
C ALA A 67 -0.27 -3.25 -11.53
N ASP A 68 0.36 -2.10 -11.76
CA ASP A 68 1.63 -1.69 -11.18
C ASP A 68 1.43 -0.37 -10.45
N ILE A 69 1.69 -0.34 -9.15
CA ILE A 69 1.54 0.83 -8.27
C ILE A 69 2.91 1.25 -7.76
N ASN A 70 3.21 2.53 -7.88
CA ASN A 70 4.35 3.18 -7.25
C ASN A 70 3.83 4.29 -6.35
N GLY A 71 3.83 4.03 -5.04
CA GLY A 71 3.25 4.90 -4.03
C GLY A 71 4.25 5.32 -2.97
N THR A 72 4.06 6.53 -2.46
CA THR A 72 4.77 7.04 -1.29
C THR A 72 3.78 7.73 -0.36
N SER A 73 3.92 7.53 0.94
CA SER A 73 3.22 8.33 1.95
C SER A 73 4.20 8.94 2.92
N SER A 74 3.84 10.08 3.50
CA SER A 74 4.52 10.61 4.67
C SER A 74 3.50 10.96 5.75
N PHE A 75 3.92 10.87 7.00
CA PHE A 75 3.09 11.26 8.12
C PHE A 75 3.86 12.11 9.13
N VAL A 76 3.09 12.92 9.86
CA VAL A 76 3.52 13.63 11.06
C VAL A 76 2.55 13.27 12.17
N ALA A 77 3.08 12.79 13.29
CA ALA A 77 2.33 12.55 14.51
C ALA A 77 2.75 13.57 15.57
N SER A 78 1.78 14.23 16.18
CA SER A 78 1.97 15.15 17.29
C SER A 78 1.15 14.76 18.51
N TYR A 79 1.67 15.14 19.68
CA TYR A 79 1.02 15.01 20.97
C TYR A 79 1.11 16.36 21.67
N GLN A 80 -0.04 16.91 22.09
CA GLN A 80 -0.13 18.24 22.72
C GLN A 80 0.55 19.35 21.90
N GLY A 81 0.44 19.27 20.57
CA GLY A 81 1.04 20.23 19.64
C GLY A 81 2.54 20.03 19.36
N ALA A 82 3.23 19.15 20.08
CA ALA A 82 4.62 18.81 19.81
C ALA A 82 4.72 17.62 18.85
N VAL A 83 5.59 17.69 17.84
CA VAL A 83 5.87 16.55 16.95
C VAL A 83 6.59 15.46 17.73
N VAL A 84 5.99 14.28 17.79
CA VAL A 84 6.55 13.11 18.50
C VAL A 84 7.08 12.04 17.55
N ALA A 85 6.59 12.02 16.30
CA ALA A 85 7.13 11.17 15.27
C ALA A 85 6.86 11.72 13.86
N THR A 86 7.75 11.40 12.94
CA THR A 86 7.54 11.57 11.50
C THR A 86 7.88 10.28 10.80
N GLY A 87 7.46 10.12 9.56
CA GLY A 87 7.90 9.01 8.75
C GLY A 87 7.42 9.05 7.33
N MET A 88 7.93 8.10 6.56
CA MET A 88 7.71 7.96 5.15
C MET A 88 7.63 6.48 4.80
N ASP A 89 6.65 6.13 3.99
CA ASP A 89 6.48 4.79 3.46
C ASP A 89 6.62 4.86 1.93
N VAL A 90 7.25 3.83 1.35
CA VAL A 90 7.41 3.64 -0.08
C VAL A 90 6.90 2.25 -0.39
N ILE A 91 5.99 2.15 -1.35
CA ILE A 91 5.36 0.90 -1.78
C ILE A 91 5.51 0.78 -3.29
N HIS A 92 6.03 -0.36 -3.72
CA HIS A 92 5.95 -0.81 -5.09
C HIS A 92 5.13 -2.09 -5.10
N GLU A 93 4.03 -2.09 -5.85
CA GLU A 93 3.14 -3.24 -5.94
C GLU A 93 2.91 -3.62 -7.39
N HIS A 94 2.87 -4.92 -7.65
CA HIS A 94 2.51 -5.51 -8.93
C HIS A 94 1.49 -6.61 -8.68
N VAL A 95 0.41 -6.65 -9.45
CA VAL A 95 -0.68 -7.62 -9.26
C VAL A 95 -1.22 -8.13 -10.58
N LEU A 96 -1.48 -9.44 -10.65
CA LEU A 96 -2.05 -10.15 -11.77
C LEU A 96 -3.32 -10.89 -11.35
N TYR A 97 -4.46 -10.54 -11.91
CA TYR A 97 -5.75 -11.17 -11.63
C TYR A 97 -6.22 -12.10 -12.76
N THR A 98 -7.10 -13.03 -12.42
CA THR A 98 -7.94 -13.74 -13.39
C THR A 98 -8.86 -12.78 -14.14
N SER A 99 -9.35 -13.21 -15.31
CA SER A 99 -10.17 -12.37 -16.19
C SER A 99 -11.54 -11.99 -15.65
N ASP A 100 -11.99 -12.69 -14.63
CA ASP A 100 -13.21 -12.44 -13.89
C ASP A 100 -12.97 -11.67 -12.58
N PHE A 101 -11.72 -11.26 -12.31
CA PHE A 101 -11.30 -10.51 -11.11
C PHE A 101 -11.59 -11.21 -9.78
N THR A 102 -11.81 -12.52 -9.79
CA THR A 102 -12.18 -13.28 -8.59
C THR A 102 -10.97 -13.83 -7.83
N VAL A 103 -9.85 -14.02 -8.52
CA VAL A 103 -8.60 -14.57 -7.98
C VAL A 103 -7.42 -13.69 -8.39
N LEU A 104 -6.64 -13.26 -7.41
CA LEU A 104 -5.29 -12.77 -7.62
C LEU A 104 -4.38 -13.98 -7.89
N LYS A 105 -3.94 -14.13 -9.14
CA LYS A 105 -3.04 -15.22 -9.55
C LYS A 105 -1.69 -15.06 -8.88
N GLU A 106 -1.17 -13.84 -8.95
CA GLU A 106 0.13 -13.46 -8.43
C GLU A 106 0.11 -11.98 -8.05
N GLY A 107 0.75 -11.62 -6.95
CA GLY A 107 1.02 -10.23 -6.59
C GLY A 107 2.29 -10.12 -5.77
N GLY A 108 3.08 -9.09 -6.05
CA GLY A 108 4.31 -8.76 -5.34
C GLY A 108 4.21 -7.36 -4.75
N ILE A 109 4.57 -7.19 -3.48
CA ILE A 109 4.65 -5.90 -2.81
C ILE A 109 6.04 -5.77 -2.21
N HIS A 110 6.73 -4.68 -2.53
CA HIS A 110 7.91 -4.23 -1.81
C HIS A 110 7.55 -2.98 -1.00
N GLU A 111 7.66 -3.06 0.32
CA GLU A 111 7.40 -1.95 1.23
C GLU A 111 8.67 -1.58 1.99
N THR A 112 8.99 -0.29 2.01
CA THR A 112 9.97 0.30 2.94
C THR A 112 9.31 1.42 3.72
N SER A 113 9.39 1.36 5.06
CA SER A 113 8.86 2.36 5.97
C SER A 113 9.99 2.91 6.83
N THR A 114 10.15 4.23 6.87
CA THR A 114 11.10 4.95 7.73
C THR A 114 10.34 5.78 8.74
N VAL A 115 10.70 5.68 10.02
CA VAL A 115 10.06 6.39 11.11
C VAL A 115 11.11 7.01 12.02
N THR A 116 11.01 8.31 12.28
CA THR A 116 11.84 8.98 13.28
C THR A 116 10.99 9.37 14.48
N SER A 117 11.44 8.99 15.69
CA SER A 117 10.77 9.34 16.95
C SER A 117 11.78 9.39 18.09
N GLY A 118 11.69 10.41 18.95
CA GLY A 118 12.56 10.53 20.12
C GLY A 118 14.06 10.61 19.80
N GLY A 119 14.43 11.07 18.60
CA GLY A 119 15.81 11.14 18.12
C GLY A 119 16.35 9.85 17.47
N ALA A 120 15.61 8.74 17.52
CA ALA A 120 15.95 7.50 16.85
C ALA A 120 15.22 7.40 15.50
N THR A 121 15.88 6.82 14.49
CA THR A 121 15.28 6.52 13.18
C THR A 121 15.26 5.03 12.96
N CYS A 122 14.06 4.49 12.74
CA CYS A 122 13.83 3.09 12.44
C CYS A 122 13.41 2.90 10.99
N ILE A 123 13.96 1.88 10.34
CA ILE A 123 13.62 1.45 8.99
C ILE A 123 13.04 0.04 9.09
N PHE A 124 11.86 -0.14 8.52
CA PHE A 124 11.21 -1.43 8.30
C PHE A 124 11.17 -1.69 6.81
N GLY A 125 11.52 -2.91 6.39
CA GLY A 125 11.40 -3.34 5.00
C GLY A 125 10.78 -4.73 4.93
N MET A 126 9.95 -4.97 3.93
CA MET A 126 9.44 -6.31 3.64
C MET A 126 9.08 -6.50 2.16
N ASP A 127 9.21 -7.74 1.71
CA ASP A 127 8.61 -8.21 0.47
C ASP A 127 7.45 -9.15 0.79
N VAL A 128 6.32 -8.96 0.12
CA VAL A 128 5.15 -9.84 0.20
C VAL A 128 4.88 -10.41 -1.18
N HIS A 129 4.77 -11.73 -1.28
CA HIS A 129 4.34 -12.43 -2.49
C HIS A 129 3.04 -13.17 -2.20
N ALA A 130 1.98 -12.80 -2.90
CA ALA A 130 0.66 -13.41 -2.82
C ALA A 130 0.42 -14.25 -4.07
N THR A 131 -0.06 -15.48 -3.91
CA THR A 131 -0.40 -16.36 -5.04
C THR A 131 -1.72 -17.06 -4.80
N GLY A 132 -2.55 -17.15 -5.85
CA GLY A 132 -3.83 -17.85 -5.83
C GLY A 132 -4.80 -17.36 -4.76
N LEU A 133 -4.79 -16.06 -4.46
CA LEU A 133 -5.67 -15.47 -3.46
C LEU A 133 -7.07 -15.29 -4.04
N ASN A 134 -8.02 -16.08 -3.55
CA ASN A 134 -9.44 -15.95 -3.83
C ASN A 134 -10.01 -14.80 -2.99
N LEU A 135 -10.45 -13.73 -3.66
CA LEU A 135 -10.87 -12.49 -2.99
C LEU A 135 -12.20 -12.65 -2.23
N TYR A 136 -13.05 -13.60 -2.63
CA TYR A 136 -14.33 -13.85 -1.94
C TYR A 136 -14.15 -14.57 -0.61
N THR A 137 -13.24 -15.54 -0.58
CA THR A 137 -13.01 -16.39 0.61
C THR A 137 -11.85 -15.89 1.47
N GLY A 138 -11.02 -14.99 0.94
CA GLY A 138 -9.77 -14.56 1.57
C GLY A 138 -8.72 -15.67 1.66
N THR A 139 -8.89 -16.76 0.92
CA THR A 139 -7.98 -17.91 0.97
C THR A 139 -6.94 -17.83 -0.14
N GLY A 140 -5.69 -18.09 0.20
CA GLY A 140 -4.57 -18.00 -0.73
C GLY A 140 -3.26 -18.27 0.00
N ARG A 141 -2.14 -18.07 -0.69
CA ARG A 141 -0.82 -18.14 -0.08
C ARG A 141 -0.18 -16.76 -0.05
N PHE A 142 0.28 -16.37 1.13
CA PHE A 142 1.17 -15.22 1.32
C PHE A 142 2.53 -15.72 1.77
N GLN A 143 3.58 -15.20 1.16
CA GLN A 143 4.95 -15.43 1.54
C GLN A 143 5.60 -14.09 1.84
N TYR A 144 6.20 -13.99 3.02
CA TYR A 144 6.94 -12.81 3.46
C TYR A 144 8.43 -13.11 3.36
N THR A 145 9.16 -12.26 2.66
CA THR A 145 10.62 -12.36 2.47
C THR A 145 11.30 -11.04 2.75
N ASN A 146 12.61 -11.07 2.96
CA ASN A 146 13.44 -9.87 3.20
C ASN A 146 12.89 -8.93 4.30
N VAL A 147 12.22 -9.52 5.30
CA VAL A 147 11.66 -8.77 6.42
C VAL A 147 12.81 -8.27 7.30
N SER A 148 12.90 -6.96 7.47
CA SER A 148 13.94 -6.33 8.27
C SER A 148 13.39 -5.17 9.11
N PHE A 149 14.02 -4.95 10.26
CA PHE A 149 13.73 -3.83 11.15
C PHE A 149 15.02 -3.38 11.83
N THR A 150 15.45 -2.15 11.56
CA THR A 150 16.70 -1.59 12.09
C THR A 150 16.44 -0.20 12.64
N CYS A 151 16.96 0.13 13.82
CA CYS A 151 16.91 1.48 14.38
C CYS A 151 18.33 2.00 14.62
N VAL A 152 18.54 3.29 14.32
CA VAL A 152 19.78 4.05 14.58
C VAL A 152 19.50 5.29 15.41
#